data_AF-A0A3M5JQ85-F1
#
_entry.id   AF-A0A3M5JQ85-F1
#
_cell.length_a   1.000
_cell.length_b   1.000
_cell.length_c   1.000
_cell.angle_alpha   90.00
_cell.angle_beta   90.00
_cell.angle_gamma   90.00
#
_symmetry.space_group_name_H-M   'P 1'
#
loop_
_entity.id
_entity.type
_entity.pdbx_description
1 polymer ?
#
loop_
_entity_poly.entity_id
_entity_poly.type
_entity_poly.pdbx_seq_one_letter_code
_entity_poly.pdbx_strand_id
1 'polypeptide(L)'
;MTLDAPLAGGRSSYLKLRDRTSYQFALASSAVILVMDGKRITDARIALGGVGTKPWRAVEAERALIGQRADMDTFARVAALAMKGSRAYEHNAFKIPLGQQVIVRNLRDLTA
;
A
#
# COMPACT_ATOMS: atom_id res chain seq x y z
N MET A 1 12.86 19.97 -7.17
CA MET A 1 11.54 19.44 -6.75
C MET A 1 11.57 19.37 -5.25
N THR A 2 10.74 20.16 -4.57
CA THR A 2 10.61 20.15 -3.12
C THR A 2 9.39 19.30 -2.77
N LEU A 3 9.48 18.49 -1.73
CA LEU A 3 8.31 17.78 -1.20
C LEU A 3 7.57 18.72 -0.24
N ASP A 4 6.25 18.68 -0.30
CA ASP A 4 5.43 19.37 0.70
C ASP A 4 5.69 18.80 2.10
N ALA A 5 5.40 19.60 3.12
CA ALA A 5 5.46 19.13 4.49
C ALA A 5 4.59 17.87 4.66
N PRO A 6 5.01 16.90 5.49
CA PRO A 6 4.18 15.75 5.82
C PRO A 6 2.80 16.19 6.31
N LEU A 7 1.76 15.39 6.00
CA LEU A 7 0.41 15.64 6.49
C LEU A 7 0.42 15.78 8.01
N ALA A 8 -0.25 16.80 8.54
CA ALA A 8 -0.34 17.01 9.99
C ALA A 8 -0.96 15.78 10.66
N GLY A 9 -0.29 15.23 11.69
CA GLY A 9 -0.70 13.98 12.34
C GLY A 9 -0.52 12.72 11.50
N GLY A 10 0.14 12.83 10.34
CA GLY A 10 0.38 11.72 9.43
C GLY A 10 1.54 10.82 9.88
N ARG A 11 1.35 9.50 9.77
CA ARG A 11 2.41 8.49 9.88
C ARG A 11 2.63 7.86 8.52
N SER A 12 3.88 7.56 8.17
CA SER A 12 4.22 6.92 6.91
C SER A 12 5.06 5.66 7.10
N SER A 13 4.88 4.68 6.22
CA SER A 13 5.68 3.45 6.19
C SER A 13 5.93 2.98 4.77
N TYR A 14 7.10 2.40 4.54
CA TYR A 14 7.46 1.76 3.28
C TYR A 14 7.86 0.30 3.51
N LEU A 15 7.12 -0.62 2.91
CA LEU A 15 7.39 -2.06 2.98
C LEU A 15 7.85 -2.58 1.63
N LYS A 16 8.93 -3.35 1.63
CA LYS A 16 9.55 -3.93 0.42
C LYS A 16 9.67 -5.45 0.54
N LEU A 17 8.91 -6.18 -0.28
CA LEU A 17 8.99 -7.64 -0.39
C LEU A 17 10.02 -8.03 -1.47
N ARG A 18 10.84 -9.03 -1.15
CA ARG A 18 12.03 -9.45 -1.92
C ARG A 18 12.53 -10.80 -1.41
N ASP A 19 13.25 -11.54 -2.25
CA ASP A 19 13.73 -12.88 -1.93
C ASP A 19 14.91 -12.87 -0.96
N ARG A 20 15.79 -11.86 -1.07
CA ARG A 20 17.00 -11.70 -0.25
C ARG A 20 16.86 -10.53 0.70
N THR A 21 17.41 -10.68 1.91
CA THR A 21 17.34 -9.72 3.01
C THR A 21 18.25 -8.50 2.86
N SER A 22 19.12 -8.40 1.85
CA SER A 22 19.74 -7.13 1.41
C SER A 22 20.04 -7.12 -0.10
N TYR A 23 20.39 -5.96 -0.66
CA TYR A 23 20.89 -5.79 -2.04
C TYR A 23 19.98 -6.37 -3.16
N GLN A 24 18.67 -6.15 -3.09
CA GLN A 24 17.74 -6.56 -4.16
C GLN A 24 16.65 -5.51 -4.39
N PHE A 25 16.21 -5.37 -5.65
CA PHE A 25 15.00 -4.62 -6.01
C PHE A 25 13.74 -5.28 -5.44
N ALA A 26 12.63 -4.52 -5.36
CA ALA A 26 11.38 -5.03 -4.82
C ALA A 26 10.71 -5.97 -5.83
N LEU A 27 10.24 -7.13 -5.37
CA LEU A 27 9.26 -7.90 -6.13
C LEU A 27 7.88 -7.23 -6.08
N ALA A 28 7.54 -6.67 -4.92
CA ALA A 28 6.45 -5.72 -4.72
C ALA A 28 6.81 -4.81 -3.54
N SER A 29 6.43 -3.54 -3.60
CA SER A 29 6.54 -2.62 -2.47
C SER A 29 5.30 -1.78 -2.30
N SER A 30 5.06 -1.31 -1.09
CA SER A 30 3.98 -0.40 -0.72
C SER A 30 4.55 0.77 0.07
N ALA A 31 4.23 1.99 -0.34
CA ALA A 31 4.40 3.21 0.43
C ALA A 31 3.02 3.67 0.90
N VAL A 32 2.88 3.91 2.20
CA VAL A 32 1.62 4.34 2.80
C VAL A 32 1.85 5.58 3.66
N ILE A 33 0.90 6.51 3.63
CA ILE A 33 0.73 7.58 4.61
C ILE A 33 -0.69 7.48 5.15
N LEU A 34 -0.87 7.49 6.47
CA LEU A 34 -2.19 7.54 7.12
C LEU A 34 -2.24 8.70 8.10
N VAL A 35 -3.38 9.39 8.15
CA VAL A 35 -3.78 10.25 9.28
C VAL A 35 -4.90 9.52 10.02
N MET A 36 -4.81 9.48 11.34
CA MET A 36 -5.69 8.69 12.20
C MET A 36 -6.40 9.59 13.22
N ASP A 37 -7.66 9.28 13.49
CA ASP A 37 -8.42 9.74 14.66
C ASP A 37 -8.86 8.50 15.46
N GLY A 38 -8.12 8.21 16.54
CA GLY A 38 -8.22 6.95 17.27
C GLY A 38 -7.99 5.74 16.34
N LYS A 39 -9.04 4.93 16.13
CA LYS A 39 -9.01 3.77 15.22
C LYS A 39 -9.52 4.07 13.82
N ARG A 40 -9.93 5.31 13.52
CA ARG A 40 -10.50 5.71 12.24
C ARG A 40 -9.44 6.39 11.38
N ILE A 41 -9.41 6.04 10.09
CA ILE A 41 -8.50 6.64 9.13
C ILE A 41 -9.17 7.91 8.56
N THR A 42 -8.53 9.06 8.67
CA THR A 42 -9.08 10.36 8.22
C THR A 42 -8.47 10.83 6.90
N ASP A 43 -7.22 10.44 6.62
CA ASP A 43 -6.58 10.63 5.32
C ASP A 43 -5.66 9.44 5.00
N ALA A 44 -5.50 9.11 3.73
CA ALA A 44 -4.68 8.00 3.26
C ALA A 44 -3.99 8.30 1.92
N ARG A 45 -2.71 7.89 1.80
CA ARG A 45 -1.97 7.79 0.54
C ARG A 45 -1.43 6.37 0.41
N ILE A 46 -1.59 5.75 -0.75
CA ILE A 46 -1.10 4.40 -1.03
C ILE A 46 -0.45 4.39 -2.41
N ALA A 47 0.82 4.04 -2.47
CA ALA A 47 1.54 3.84 -3.72
C ALA A 47 2.26 2.48 -3.73
N LEU A 48 2.30 1.85 -4.91
CA LEU A 48 2.91 0.55 -5.15
C LEU A 48 4.14 0.68 -6.04
N GLY A 49 5.15 -0.14 -5.77
CA GLY A 49 6.35 -0.29 -6.59
C GLY A 49 6.58 -1.74 -6.99
N GLY A 50 7.31 -1.96 -8.09
CA GLY A 50 7.67 -3.30 -8.58
C GLY A 50 6.52 -4.11 -9.19
N VAL A 51 5.31 -3.56 -9.27
CA VAL A 51 4.10 -4.24 -9.79
C VAL A 51 3.62 -3.72 -11.15
N GLY A 52 4.27 -2.68 -11.69
CA GLY A 52 3.91 -2.07 -12.97
C GLY A 52 5.08 -1.31 -13.60
N THR A 53 4.84 -0.61 -14.71
CA THR A 53 5.86 0.13 -15.48
C THR A 53 6.28 1.46 -14.85
N LYS A 54 5.49 1.97 -13.89
CA LYS A 54 5.74 3.18 -13.11
C LYS A 54 5.28 2.97 -11.66
N PRO A 55 5.71 3.82 -10.70
CA PRO A 55 5.07 3.87 -9.39
C PRO A 55 3.57 4.06 -9.53
N TRP A 56 2.78 3.20 -8.89
CA TRP A 56 1.33 3.15 -9.07
C TRP A 56 0.63 3.68 -7.83
N ARG A 57 -0.01 4.85 -7.92
CA ARG A 57 -0.83 5.38 -6.84
C ARG A 57 -2.22 4.73 -6.88
N ALA A 58 -2.65 4.11 -5.78
CA ALA A 58 -3.91 3.39 -5.68
C ALA A 58 -5.02 4.30 -5.16
N VAL A 59 -5.45 5.28 -5.97
CA VAL A 59 -6.38 6.34 -5.55
C VAL A 59 -7.74 5.79 -5.09
N GLU A 60 -8.25 4.77 -5.76
CA GLU A 60 -9.51 4.11 -5.39
C GLU A 60 -9.40 3.42 -4.02
N ALA A 61 -8.24 2.81 -3.74
CA ALA A 61 -7.93 2.19 -2.47
C ALA A 61 -7.80 3.24 -1.36
N GLU A 62 -7.15 4.38 -1.63
CA GLU A 62 -7.09 5.53 -0.71
C GLU A 62 -8.50 5.99 -0.30
N ARG A 63 -9.37 6.23 -1.28
CA ARG A 63 -10.76 6.67 -1.05
C ARG A 63 -11.57 5.65 -0.25
N ALA A 64 -11.40 4.37 -0.53
CA ALA A 64 -12.10 3.30 0.19
C ALA A 64 -11.61 3.13 1.63
N LEU A 65 -10.39 3.59 1.95
CA LEU A 65 -9.80 3.51 3.28
C LEU A 65 -10.20 4.71 4.17
N ILE A 66 -10.37 5.89 3.57
CA ILE A 66 -10.78 7.10 4.30
C ILE A 66 -12.16 6.90 4.93
N GLY A 67 -12.25 7.21 6.22
CA GLY A 67 -13.44 7.02 7.03
C GLY A 67 -13.67 5.59 7.51
N GLN A 68 -12.78 4.64 7.21
CA GLN A 68 -12.91 3.28 7.74
C GLN A 68 -12.13 3.11 9.04
N ARG A 69 -12.43 2.02 9.75
CA ARG A 69 -11.63 1.58 10.90
C ARG A 69 -10.37 0.87 10.40
N ALA A 70 -9.27 1.04 11.12
CA ALA A 70 -8.02 0.32 10.88
C ALA A 70 -8.15 -1.12 11.42
N ASP A 71 -8.63 -2.02 10.57
CA ASP A 71 -8.76 -3.45 10.85
C ASP A 71 -8.43 -4.31 9.63
N MET A 72 -8.22 -5.61 9.88
CA MET A 72 -7.75 -6.56 8.87
C MET A 72 -8.74 -6.72 7.71
N ASP A 73 -10.05 -6.69 7.98
CA ASP A 73 -11.08 -6.82 6.95
C ASP A 73 -11.05 -5.61 6.00
N THR A 74 -10.94 -4.40 6.57
CA THR A 74 -10.77 -3.18 5.79
C THR A 74 -9.51 -3.24 4.93
N PHE A 75 -8.38 -3.66 5.50
CA PHE A 75 -7.12 -3.76 4.77
C PHE A 75 -7.17 -4.77 3.63
N ALA A 76 -7.78 -5.94 3.84
CA ALA A 76 -7.95 -6.95 2.81
C ALA A 76 -8.80 -6.44 1.63
N ARG A 77 -9.94 -5.78 1.91
CA ARG A 77 -10.80 -5.19 0.87
C ARG A 77 -10.07 -4.11 0.07
N VAL A 78 -9.36 -3.21 0.75
CA VAL A 78 -8.63 -2.10 0.11
C VAL A 78 -7.45 -2.62 -0.73
N ALA A 79 -6.74 -3.65 -0.26
CA ALA A 79 -5.68 -4.28 -1.02
C ALA A 79 -6.20 -4.97 -2.29
N ALA A 80 -7.34 -5.68 -2.21
CA ALA A 80 -7.99 -6.25 -3.38
C ALA A 80 -8.42 -5.16 -4.38
N LEU A 81 -8.97 -4.05 -3.89
CA LEU A 81 -9.35 -2.90 -4.72
C LEU A 81 -8.14 -2.27 -5.42
N ALA A 82 -7.01 -2.10 -4.72
CA ALA A 82 -5.78 -1.54 -5.28
C ALA A 82 -5.21 -2.36 -6.45
N MET A 83 -5.45 -3.67 -6.44
CA MET A 83 -4.99 -4.59 -7.49
C MET A 83 -6.10 -4.91 -8.51
N LYS A 84 -7.29 -4.34 -8.38
CA LYS A 84 -8.41 -4.57 -9.30
C LYS A 84 -8.03 -4.11 -10.71
N GLY A 85 -8.28 -4.97 -11.70
CA GLY A 85 -7.93 -4.70 -13.09
C GLY A 85 -6.46 -4.96 -13.44
N SER A 86 -5.64 -5.43 -12.49
CA SER A 86 -4.28 -5.89 -12.79
C SER A 86 -4.30 -7.04 -13.78
N ARG A 87 -3.49 -6.94 -14.84
CA ARG A 87 -3.29 -8.01 -15.82
C ARG A 87 -1.94 -8.66 -15.61
N ALA A 88 -1.96 -9.96 -15.34
CA ALA A 88 -0.76 -10.77 -15.33
C ALA A 88 -0.28 -11.06 -16.77
N TYR A 89 1.02 -11.22 -16.91
CA TYR A 89 1.72 -11.81 -18.04
C TYR A 89 2.33 -13.14 -17.61
N GLU A 90 2.87 -13.88 -18.59
CA GLU A 90 3.28 -15.28 -18.47
C GLU A 90 4.04 -15.64 -17.18
N HIS A 91 4.99 -14.80 -16.76
CA HIS A 91 5.86 -15.11 -15.62
C HIS A 91 5.64 -14.23 -14.39
N ASN A 92 4.60 -13.39 -14.35
CA ASN A 92 4.46 -12.40 -13.27
C ASN A 92 3.11 -12.42 -12.55
N ALA A 93 2.29 -13.46 -12.75
CA ALA A 93 1.00 -13.63 -12.08
C ALA A 93 1.12 -13.55 -10.55
N PHE A 94 2.24 -14.01 -9.99
CA PHE A 94 2.52 -13.92 -8.55
C PHE A 94 2.53 -12.48 -7.99
N LYS A 95 2.76 -11.46 -8.83
CA LYS A 95 2.78 -10.05 -8.40
C LYS A 95 1.42 -9.54 -7.96
N ILE A 96 0.32 -10.11 -8.47
CA ILE A 96 -1.03 -9.70 -8.08
C ILE A 96 -1.29 -10.00 -6.60
N PRO A 97 -1.22 -11.27 -6.13
CA PRO A 97 -1.38 -11.57 -4.71
C PRO A 97 -0.27 -10.94 -3.85
N LEU A 98 0.97 -10.86 -4.35
CA LEU A 98 2.07 -10.21 -3.61
C LEU A 98 1.82 -8.70 -3.39
N GLY A 99 1.25 -8.02 -4.38
CA GLY A 99 0.81 -6.62 -4.30
C GLY A 99 -0.26 -6.41 -3.22
N GLN A 100 -1.22 -7.32 -3.13
CA GLN A 100 -2.23 -7.27 -2.06
C GLN A 100 -1.58 -7.50 -0.68
N GLN A 101 -0.72 -8.52 -0.57
CA GLN A 101 -0.03 -8.86 0.69
C GLN A 101 0.84 -7.71 1.21
N VAL A 102 1.57 -7.02 0.34
CA VAL A 102 2.43 -5.91 0.77
C VAL A 102 1.61 -4.72 1.28
N ILE A 103 0.43 -4.45 0.71
CA ILE A 103 -0.49 -3.42 1.21
C ILE A 103 -1.00 -3.81 2.60
N VAL A 104 -1.55 -5.02 2.75
CA VAL A 104 -2.13 -5.47 4.02
C VAL A 104 -1.10 -5.45 5.15
N ARG A 105 0.11 -5.98 4.90
CA ARG A 105 1.19 -5.99 5.90
C ARG A 105 1.60 -4.57 6.27
N ASN A 106 1.78 -3.69 5.28
CA ASN A 106 2.21 -2.32 5.55
C ASN A 106 1.15 -1.54 6.34
N LEU A 107 -0.14 -1.68 6.00
CA LEU A 107 -1.23 -1.06 6.75
C LEU A 107 -1.29 -1.58 8.18
N ARG A 108 -1.27 -2.91 8.37
CA ARG A 108 -1.26 -3.54 9.69
C ARG A 108 -0.11 -3.02 10.55
N ASP A 109 1.11 -3.03 10.03
CA ASP A 109 2.31 -2.67 10.78
C ASP A 109 2.34 -1.16 11.10
N LEU A 110 1.78 -0.32 10.23
CA LEU A 110 1.66 1.13 10.46
C LEU A 110 0.58 1.48 11.48
N THR A 111 -0.47 0.67 11.60
CA THR A 111 -1.60 0.89 12.52
C THR A 111 -1.51 0.11 13.83
N ALA A 112 -0.47 -0.71 13.99
CA ALA A 112 -0.08 -1.29 15.28
C ALA A 112 0.43 -0.20 16.22
#